data_AF-A0A8J8EJE1-F1
#
_entry.id   AF-A0A8J8EJE1-F1
#
_cell.length_a   1.000
_cell.length_b   1.000
_cell.length_c   1.000
_cell.angle_alpha   90.00
_cell.angle_beta   90.00
_cell.angle_gamma   90.00
#
_symmetry.space_group_name_H-M   'P 1'
#
loop_
_entity.id
_entity.type
_entity.pdbx_description
1 polymer ?
#
loop_
_entity_poly.entity_id
_entity_poly.type
_entity_poly.pdbx_seq_one_letter_code
_entity_poly.pdbx_strand_id
1 'polypeptide(L)'
;GVPVPRDVVVPAGPTPLSPGPVVGEMQALGIPARIERGKVTIQKDTVVLKAGEIITPQLANILNKLGIEPLEVGLNLLAAYEDGIIYTPEVLAIDEEEYINMLQQAYMHAFNLSVNIAYPTAQTIEAIIQKAFLNAKSVAVEAG
;
A
#
# COMPACT_ATOMS: atom_id res chain seq x y z
N GLY A 1 13.01 25.56 3.62
CA GLY A 1 11.95 24.72 3.03
C GLY A 1 10.94 24.40 4.11
N VAL A 2 9.81 23.81 3.72
CA VAL A 2 8.78 23.31 4.64
C VAL A 2 9.14 21.85 4.98
N PRO A 3 9.01 21.39 6.24
CA PRO A 3 9.15 19.99 6.57
C PRO A 3 8.03 19.16 5.93
N VAL A 4 8.36 18.00 5.37
CA VAL A 4 7.34 17.13 4.75
C VAL A 4 6.58 16.32 5.80
N PRO A 5 5.24 16.19 5.70
CA PRO A 5 4.42 15.49 6.70
C PRO A 5 4.50 13.95 6.57
N ARG A 6 4.90 13.44 5.40
CA ARG A 6 5.05 12.02 5.09
C ARG A 6 6.31 11.79 4.25
N ASP A 7 6.75 10.54 4.18
CA ASP A 7 7.83 10.13 3.29
C ASP A 7 7.47 10.45 1.83
N VAL A 8 8.39 11.10 1.13
CA VAL A 8 8.21 11.46 -0.28
C VAL A 8 8.86 10.39 -1.13
N VAL A 9 8.05 9.63 -1.84
CA VAL A 9 8.48 8.54 -2.71
C VAL A 9 8.35 8.95 -4.17
N VAL A 10 9.40 8.69 -4.94
CA VAL A 10 9.38 8.83 -6.40
C VAL A 10 9.25 7.42 -7.00
N PRO A 11 8.13 7.08 -7.67
CA PRO A 11 7.89 5.74 -8.20
C PRO A 11 8.78 5.46 -9.42
N ALA A 12 9.11 4.19 -9.60
CA ALA A 12 9.80 3.68 -10.78
C ALA A 12 8.91 3.82 -12.02
N GLY A 13 9.53 4.10 -13.16
CA GLY A 13 8.83 4.14 -14.43
C GLY A 13 9.23 5.30 -15.35
N PRO A 14 8.64 5.32 -16.56
CA PRO A 14 8.91 6.35 -17.54
C PRO A 14 8.30 7.68 -17.11
N THR A 15 9.09 8.75 -17.15
CA THR A 15 8.64 10.11 -16.83
C THR A 15 8.22 10.86 -18.10
N PRO A 16 7.42 11.94 -17.98
CA PRO A 16 7.09 12.81 -19.11
C PRO A 16 8.27 13.68 -19.59
N LEU A 17 9.44 13.57 -18.96
CA LEU A 17 10.58 14.45 -19.21
C LEU A 17 11.41 13.98 -20.42
N SER A 18 11.78 14.94 -21.28
CA SER A 18 12.70 14.71 -22.38
C SER A 18 14.14 14.52 -21.88
N PRO A 19 14.97 13.70 -22.56
CA PRO A 19 16.37 13.54 -22.23
C PRO A 19 17.12 14.89 -22.25
N GLY A 20 17.94 15.14 -21.23
CA GLY A 20 18.68 16.39 -21.10
C GLY A 20 19.39 16.53 -19.75
N PRO A 21 19.79 17.75 -19.35
CA PRO A 21 20.46 18.02 -18.08
C PRO A 21 19.69 17.54 -16.85
N VAL A 22 18.36 17.42 -16.97
CA VAL A 22 17.45 16.96 -15.92
C VAL A 22 17.81 15.57 -15.38
N VAL A 23 18.43 14.71 -16.20
CA VAL A 23 18.89 13.38 -15.74
C VAL A 23 20.01 13.52 -14.70
N GLY A 24 20.94 14.46 -14.91
CA GLY A 24 22.01 14.75 -13.97
C GLY A 24 21.50 15.43 -12.70
N GLU A 25 20.52 16.34 -12.83
CA GLU A 25 19.86 16.98 -11.68
C GLU A 25 19.14 15.95 -10.78
N MET A 26 18.43 14.99 -11.38
CA MET A 26 17.77 13.90 -10.65
C MET A 26 18.77 13.00 -9.92
N GLN A 27 19.86 12.62 -10.58
CA GLN A 27 20.91 11.80 -9.97
C GLN A 27 21.62 12.52 -8.82
N ALA A 28 21.87 13.83 -8.96
CA ALA A 28 22.45 14.66 -7.90
C ALA A 28 21.56 14.76 -6.67
N LEU A 29 20.23 14.63 -6.84
CA LEU A 29 19.24 14.61 -5.76
C LEU A 29 18.93 13.19 -5.26
N GLY A 30 19.70 12.19 -5.65
CA GLY A 30 19.53 10.82 -5.18
C GLY A 30 18.44 10.01 -5.88
N ILE A 31 17.84 10.54 -6.95
CA ILE A 31 16.85 9.82 -7.77
C ILE A 31 17.58 9.07 -8.89
N PRO A 32 17.59 7.72 -8.90
CA PRO A 32 18.29 6.93 -9.91
C PRO A 32 17.53 6.96 -11.24
N ALA A 33 17.83 7.96 -12.08
CA ALA A 33 17.26 8.11 -13.42
C ALA A 33 18.21 7.60 -14.52
N ARG A 34 17.65 7.05 -15.60
CA ARG A 34 18.36 6.63 -16.83
C ARG A 34 17.53 6.99 -18.07
N ILE A 35 18.19 7.20 -19.20
CA ILE A 35 17.51 7.34 -20.49
C ILE A 35 17.18 5.95 -21.03
N GLU A 36 15.89 5.66 -21.21
CA GLU A 36 15.41 4.44 -21.85
C GLU A 36 14.43 4.78 -22.96
N ARG A 37 14.61 4.19 -24.15
CA ARG A 37 13.74 4.41 -25.33
C ARG A 37 13.50 5.90 -25.65
N GLY A 38 14.51 6.75 -25.44
CA GLY A 38 14.41 8.18 -25.70
C GLY A 38 13.62 8.98 -24.67
N LYS A 39 13.30 8.39 -23.51
CA LYS A 39 12.66 9.08 -22.37
C LYS A 39 13.48 8.90 -21.10
N VAL A 40 13.29 9.80 -20.14
CA VAL A 40 13.89 9.66 -18.80
C VAL A 40 13.04 8.69 -17.99
N THR A 41 13.65 7.63 -17.46
CA THR A 41 13.00 6.57 -16.66
C THR A 41 13.66 6.49 -15.29
N ILE A 42 12.85 6.41 -14.23
CA ILE A 42 13.31 6.15 -12.87
C ILE A 42 13.46 4.63 -12.69
N GLN A 43 14.64 4.19 -12.26
CA GLN A 43 15.00 2.77 -12.22
C GLN A 43 14.30 1.99 -11.09
N LYS A 44 14.06 2.64 -9.95
CA LYS A 44 13.48 2.03 -8.75
C LYS A 44 12.78 3.06 -7.89
N ASP A 45 11.79 2.61 -7.14
CA ASP A 45 11.13 3.40 -6.11
C ASP A 45 12.17 3.89 -5.11
N THR A 46 12.22 5.21 -4.91
CA THR A 46 13.23 5.83 -4.05
C THR A 46 12.56 6.85 -3.14
N VAL A 47 12.79 6.71 -1.84
CA VAL A 47 12.41 7.71 -0.83
C VAL A 47 13.41 8.85 -0.93
N VAL A 48 12.97 10.02 -1.39
CA VAL A 48 13.83 11.19 -1.60
C VAL A 48 13.92 12.09 -0.37
N LEU A 49 12.89 12.05 0.48
CA LEU A 49 12.83 12.72 1.77
C LEU A 49 12.04 11.86 2.75
N LYS A 50 12.51 11.80 3.99
CA LYS A 50 11.74 11.23 5.10
C LYS A 50 10.82 12.26 5.73
N ALA A 51 9.76 11.80 6.40
CA ALA A 51 8.89 12.65 7.20
C ALA A 51 9.71 13.52 8.18
N GLY A 52 9.44 14.83 8.19
CA GLY A 52 10.15 15.83 8.98
C GLY A 52 11.40 16.44 8.33
N GLU A 53 11.88 15.90 7.21
CA GLU A 53 13.01 16.49 6.48
C GLU A 53 12.58 17.72 5.66
N ILE A 54 13.51 18.66 5.50
CA ILE A 54 13.24 19.94 4.83
C ILE A 54 13.39 19.78 3.33
N ILE A 55 12.33 20.11 2.59
CA ILE A 55 12.40 20.13 1.13
C ILE A 55 13.27 21.30 0.62
N THR A 56 14.23 20.98 -0.25
CA THR A 56 15.04 21.98 -0.94
C THR A 56 14.29 22.53 -2.16
N PRO A 57 14.52 23.79 -2.58
CA PRO A 57 13.84 24.36 -3.75
C PRO A 57 14.09 23.58 -5.05
N GLN A 58 15.30 23.01 -5.19
CA GLN A 58 15.67 22.20 -6.36
C GLN A 58 14.87 20.90 -6.42
N LEU A 59 14.69 20.21 -5.28
CA LEU A 59 13.91 18.98 -5.20
C LEU A 59 12.41 19.25 -5.40
N ALA A 60 11.88 20.33 -4.83
CA ALA A 60 10.48 20.73 -5.06
C ALA A 60 10.19 20.98 -6.56
N ASN A 61 11.10 21.63 -7.27
CA ASN A 61 10.95 21.86 -8.71
C ASN A 61 10.93 20.57 -9.53
N ILE A 62 11.74 19.58 -9.16
CA ILE A 62 11.75 18.28 -9.85
C ILE A 62 10.50 17.47 -9.53
N LEU A 63 10.07 17.43 -8.26
CA LEU A 63 8.84 16.75 -7.87
C LEU A 63 7.62 17.33 -8.60
N ASN A 64 7.51 18.66 -8.67
CA ASN A 64 6.46 19.33 -9.46
C ASN A 64 6.52 18.97 -10.95
N LYS A 65 7.72 18.89 -11.55
CA LYS A 65 7.89 18.47 -12.95
C LYS A 65 7.50 17.01 -13.18
N LEU A 66 7.59 16.16 -12.16
CA LEU A 66 7.12 14.78 -12.18
C LEU A 66 5.62 14.67 -11.87
N GLY A 67 4.95 15.77 -11.52
CA GLY A 67 3.56 15.76 -11.06
C GLY A 67 3.38 15.15 -9.68
N ILE A 68 4.45 15.08 -8.88
CA ILE A 68 4.42 14.57 -7.50
C ILE A 68 4.27 15.77 -6.57
N GLU A 69 3.16 15.82 -5.85
CA GLU A 69 2.84 16.89 -4.89
C GLU A 69 3.05 16.35 -3.46
N PRO A 70 4.21 16.61 -2.84
CA PRO A 70 4.57 16.01 -1.55
C PRO A 70 3.85 16.64 -0.35
N LEU A 71 3.23 17.81 -0.55
CA LEU A 71 2.55 18.58 0.48
C LEU A 71 1.07 18.66 0.13
N GLU A 72 0.23 18.19 1.03
CA GLU A 72 -1.21 18.42 0.95
C GLU A 72 -1.52 19.80 1.52
N VAL A 73 -2.07 20.68 0.69
CA VAL A 73 -2.53 22.00 1.13
C VAL A 73 -3.98 21.85 1.56
N GLY A 74 -4.24 21.93 2.85
CA GLY A 74 -5.58 21.73 3.41
C GLY A 74 -5.67 22.10 4.89
N LEU A 75 -6.82 21.82 5.48
CA LEU A 75 -7.02 21.96 6.92
C LEU A 75 -6.55 20.69 7.61
N ASN A 76 -5.62 20.81 8.55
CA ASN A 76 -5.24 19.70 9.42
C ASN A 76 -6.28 19.58 10.55
N LEU A 77 -7.12 18.55 10.49
CA LEU A 77 -8.16 18.32 11.49
C LEU A 77 -7.50 17.76 12.76
N LEU A 78 -7.70 18.43 13.90
CA LEU A 78 -7.12 18.00 15.19
C LEU A 78 -8.06 17.09 15.97
N ALA A 79 -9.35 17.39 15.94
CA ALA A 79 -10.42 16.58 16.51
C ALA A 79 -11.77 17.09 15.99
N ALA A 80 -12.78 16.22 16.01
CA ALA A 80 -14.18 16.60 15.88
C ALA A 80 -14.93 16.23 17.18
N TYR A 81 -15.87 17.07 17.59
CA TYR A 81 -16.74 16.80 18.74
C TYR A 81 -18.19 16.72 18.27
N GLU A 82 -18.85 15.62 18.58
CA GLU A 82 -20.25 15.39 18.26
C GLU A 82 -20.89 14.54 19.35
N ASP A 83 -22.04 14.99 19.88
CA ASP A 83 -22.86 14.28 20.88
C ASP A 83 -22.10 13.72 22.10
N GLY A 84 -21.12 14.48 22.61
CA GLY A 84 -20.33 14.07 23.78
C GLY A 84 -19.12 13.20 23.45
N ILE A 85 -18.91 12.85 22.19
CA ILE A 85 -17.79 12.03 21.72
C ILE A 85 -16.76 12.94 21.03
N ILE A 86 -15.48 12.71 21.35
CA ILE A 86 -14.35 13.35 20.68
C ILE A 86 -13.74 12.33 19.70
N TYR A 87 -13.80 12.66 18.42
CA TYR A 87 -13.18 11.90 17.35
C TYR A 87 -11.80 12.48 17.05
N THR A 88 -10.77 11.66 17.23
CA THR A 88 -9.40 12.01 16.84
C THR A 88 -9.19 11.74 15.34
N PRO A 89 -8.13 12.31 14.72
CA PRO A 89 -7.87 12.15 13.29
C PRO A 89 -7.66 10.68 12.91
N GLU A 90 -7.08 9.88 13.81
CA GLU A 90 -6.88 8.44 13.64
C GLU A 90 -8.20 7.68 13.50
N VAL A 91 -9.26 8.10 14.21
CA VAL A 91 -10.59 7.47 14.12
C VAL A 91 -11.33 7.94 12.86
N LEU A 92 -11.08 9.16 12.42
CA LEU A 92 -11.69 9.76 11.23
C LEU A 92 -11.00 9.30 9.93
N ALA A 93 -9.75 8.86 10.02
CA ALA A 93 -8.99 8.28 8.91
C ALA A 93 -9.42 6.82 8.69
N ILE A 94 -10.53 6.63 7.97
CA ILE A 94 -11.08 5.31 7.66
C ILE A 94 -10.52 4.83 6.32
N ASP A 95 -9.78 3.72 6.34
CA ASP A 95 -9.37 2.97 5.14
C ASP A 95 -10.38 1.86 4.84
N GLU A 96 -11.33 2.14 3.92
CA GLU A 96 -12.38 1.19 3.56
C GLU A 96 -11.83 -0.13 3.00
N GLU A 97 -10.72 -0.09 2.26
CA GLU A 97 -10.10 -1.30 1.69
C GLU A 97 -9.52 -2.19 2.79
N GLU A 98 -8.87 -1.58 3.80
CA GLU A 98 -8.38 -2.31 4.97
C GLU A 98 -9.53 -3.02 5.70
N TYR A 99 -10.64 -2.33 5.96
CA TYR A 99 -11.78 -2.93 6.65
C TYR A 99 -12.41 -4.09 5.86
N ILE A 100 -12.53 -3.97 4.55
CA ILE A 100 -13.01 -5.06 3.70
C ILE A 100 -12.07 -6.27 3.78
N ASN A 101 -10.75 -6.02 3.71
CA ASN A 101 -9.75 -7.08 3.82
C ASN A 101 -9.81 -7.77 5.18
N MET A 102 -9.95 -7.01 6.27
CA MET A 102 -10.11 -7.56 7.62
C MET A 102 -11.34 -8.45 7.73
N LEU A 103 -12.47 -8.03 7.16
CA LEU A 103 -13.72 -8.81 7.19
C LEU A 103 -13.56 -10.13 6.43
N GLN A 104 -12.95 -10.09 5.24
CA GLN A 104 -12.67 -11.29 4.45
C GLN A 104 -11.76 -12.27 5.21
N GLN A 105 -10.70 -11.76 5.83
CA GLN A 105 -9.80 -12.58 6.65
C GLN A 105 -10.52 -13.20 7.84
N ALA A 106 -11.33 -12.43 8.56
CA ALA A 106 -12.11 -12.94 9.69
C ALA A 106 -13.05 -14.08 9.27
N TYR A 107 -13.74 -13.92 8.13
CA TYR A 107 -14.57 -14.98 7.56
C TYR A 107 -13.75 -16.23 7.23
N MET A 108 -12.61 -16.08 6.54
CA MET A 108 -11.74 -17.20 6.18
C MET A 108 -11.20 -17.92 7.42
N HIS A 109 -10.83 -17.19 8.47
CA HIS A 109 -10.40 -17.78 9.73
C HIS A 109 -11.52 -18.59 10.41
N ALA A 110 -12.73 -18.03 10.48
CA ALA A 110 -13.88 -18.73 11.04
C ALA A 110 -14.26 -19.98 10.24
N PHE A 111 -14.27 -19.86 8.91
CA PHE A 111 -14.53 -20.98 7.99
C PHE A 111 -13.50 -22.09 8.19
N ASN A 112 -12.21 -21.75 8.17
CA ASN A 112 -11.13 -22.71 8.35
C ASN A 112 -11.20 -23.37 9.72
N LEU A 113 -11.48 -22.62 10.79
CA LEU A 113 -11.66 -23.19 12.13
C LEU A 113 -12.78 -24.23 12.12
N SER A 114 -13.97 -23.86 11.62
CA SER A 114 -15.13 -24.76 11.53
C SER A 114 -14.82 -26.03 10.73
N VAL A 115 -14.19 -25.92 9.56
CA VAL A 115 -13.86 -27.08 8.73
C VAL A 115 -12.82 -27.99 9.40
N ASN A 116 -11.82 -27.41 10.08
CA ASN A 116 -10.75 -28.20 10.70
C ASN A 116 -11.20 -28.93 11.97
N ILE A 117 -12.09 -28.34 12.77
CA ILE A 117 -12.68 -29.01 13.94
C ILE A 117 -13.88 -29.90 13.58
N ALA A 118 -14.23 -29.98 12.29
CA ALA A 118 -15.41 -30.69 11.78
C ALA A 118 -16.74 -30.22 12.40
N TYR A 119 -16.87 -28.92 12.69
CA TYR A 119 -18.12 -28.33 13.17
C TYR A 119 -19.01 -27.95 11.98
N PRO A 120 -20.14 -28.63 11.75
CA PRO A 120 -20.93 -28.43 10.54
C PRO A 120 -21.81 -27.17 10.63
N THR A 121 -21.75 -26.36 9.58
CA THR A 121 -22.65 -25.23 9.34
C THR A 121 -23.18 -25.30 7.91
N ALA A 122 -24.20 -24.52 7.57
CA ALA A 122 -24.70 -24.43 6.20
C ALA A 122 -23.59 -24.04 5.20
N GLN A 123 -22.62 -23.23 5.63
CA GLN A 123 -21.53 -22.75 4.81
C GLN A 123 -20.37 -23.74 4.72
N THR A 124 -20.14 -24.59 5.74
CA THR A 124 -18.92 -25.41 5.85
C THR A 124 -19.15 -26.91 5.63
N ILE A 125 -20.40 -27.39 5.64
CA ILE A 125 -20.72 -28.82 5.55
C ILE A 125 -20.19 -29.47 4.28
N GLU A 126 -20.33 -28.82 3.12
CA GLU A 126 -19.85 -29.35 1.85
C GLU A 126 -18.33 -29.53 1.85
N ALA A 127 -17.60 -28.51 2.33
CA ALA A 127 -16.15 -28.55 2.42
C ALA A 127 -15.65 -29.62 3.41
N ILE A 128 -16.35 -29.81 4.54
CA ILE A 128 -16.02 -30.88 5.51
C ILE A 128 -16.16 -32.26 4.86
N ILE A 129 -17.25 -32.51 4.14
CA ILE A 129 -17.48 -33.79 3.47
C ILE A 129 -16.43 -34.04 2.38
N GLN A 130 -16.13 -33.03 1.57
CA GLN A 130 -15.09 -33.12 0.54
C GLN A 130 -13.72 -33.42 1.16
N LYS A 131 -13.35 -32.72 2.23
CA LYS A 131 -12.10 -32.96 2.96
C LYS A 131 -12.02 -34.39 3.51
N ALA A 132 -13.09 -34.88 4.13
CA ALA A 132 -13.16 -36.24 4.65
C ALA A 132 -12.96 -37.29 3.55
N PHE A 133 -13.61 -37.12 2.40
CA PHE A 133 -13.45 -37.99 1.24
C PHE A 133 -12.02 -37.97 0.70
N LEU A 134 -11.43 -36.79 0.52
CA LEU A 134 -10.05 -36.65 0.04
C LEU A 134 -9.05 -37.30 0.99
N ASN A 135 -9.22 -37.13 2.30
CA ASN A 135 -8.37 -37.76 3.30
C ASN A 135 -8.46 -39.29 3.24
N ALA A 136 -9.67 -39.85 3.17
CA ALA A 136 -9.87 -41.30 3.05
C ALA A 136 -9.24 -41.87 1.77
N LYS A 137 -9.38 -41.13 0.66
CA LYS A 137 -8.75 -41.49 -0.63
C LYS A 137 -7.23 -41.44 -0.53
N SER A 138 -6.65 -40.42 0.11
CA SER A 138 -5.19 -40.31 0.27
C SER A 138 -4.64 -41.53 1.02
N VAL A 139 -5.27 -41.90 2.14
CA VAL A 139 -4.86 -43.09 2.91
C VAL A 139 -4.99 -44.37 2.08
N ALA A 140 -6.06 -44.52 1.30
CA ALA A 140 -6.26 -45.71 0.47
C ALA A 140 -5.21 -45.83 -0.65
N VAL A 141 -4.73 -44.71 -1.21
CA VAL A 141 -3.67 -44.68 -2.22
C VAL A 141 -2.29 -44.92 -1.61
N GLU A 142 -2.05 -44.43 -0.40
CA GLU A 142 -0.75 -44.60 0.29
C GLU A 142 -0.57 -46.00 0.91
N ALA A 143 -1.67 -46.65 1.31
CA ALA A 143 -1.64 -47.96 1.94
C ALA A 143 -1.71 -49.15 0.95
N GLY A 144 -1.94 -48.90 -0.34
CA GLY A 144 -1.99 -49.91 -1.40
C GLY A 144 -0.73 -49.90 -2.26
#